data_AF-A0A2A3XP26-F1
#
_entry.id   AF-A0A2A3XP26-F1
#
_cell.length_a   1.000
_cell.length_b   1.000
_cell.length_c   1.000
_cell.angle_alpha   90.00
_cell.angle_beta   90.00
_cell.angle_gamma   90.00
#
_symmetry.space_group_name_H-M   'P 1'
#
loop_
_entity.id
_entity.type
_entity.pdbx_description
1 polymer ?
#
loop_
_entity_poly.entity_id
_entity_poly.type
_entity_poly.pdbx_seq_one_letter_code
_entity_poly.pdbx_strand_id
1 'polypeptide(L)'
;MAGPRKVPDLRILQGLSELGLTNEQIAERYGVTAAGVQRALNRGKARAGRPSYRDVLPWAVETEHHRSSVMAHVRVLLRQRAGQEVPVEEVQALHAWLDWVQRRGLVLNYHPEAPPNRASAVGGFYYMDRLSSDEWIIRRPVLDIAEGL
;
A
#
# COMPACT_ATOMS: atom_id res chain seq x y z
N MET A 1 -8.65 -17.71 13.46
CA MET A 1 -7.47 -16.96 12.98
C MET A 1 -6.86 -17.72 11.81
N ALA A 2 -6.62 -17.07 10.66
CA ALA A 2 -5.94 -17.74 9.54
C ALA A 2 -4.45 -17.91 9.88
N GLY A 3 -3.92 -19.13 9.76
CA GLY A 3 -2.51 -19.42 10.05
C GLY A 3 -1.54 -18.61 9.18
N PRO A 4 -0.25 -18.52 9.57
CA PRO A 4 0.74 -17.74 8.84
C PRO A 4 0.81 -18.17 7.38
N ARG A 5 0.79 -17.19 6.46
CA ARG A 5 0.93 -17.47 5.03
C ARG A 5 2.32 -18.03 4.77
N LYS A 6 2.42 -19.34 4.50
CA LYS A 6 3.67 -20.00 4.09
C LYS A 6 4.12 -19.56 2.69
N VAL A 7 3.21 -19.10 1.85
CA VAL A 7 3.52 -18.62 0.50
C VAL A 7 3.79 -17.10 0.57
N PRO A 8 4.93 -16.61 0.03
CA PRO A 8 5.24 -15.18 -0.07
C PRO A 8 4.20 -14.36 -0.83
N ASP A 9 4.29 -13.05 -0.71
CA ASP A 9 3.43 -12.13 -1.46
C ASP A 9 3.74 -12.17 -2.97
N LEU A 10 2.79 -11.69 -3.78
CA LEU A 10 2.89 -11.76 -5.24
C LEU A 10 4.13 -11.05 -5.78
N ARG A 11 4.53 -9.92 -5.19
CA ARG A 11 5.68 -9.15 -5.69
C ARG A 11 6.97 -9.93 -5.49
N ILE A 12 7.12 -10.59 -4.34
CA ILE A 12 8.25 -11.49 -4.08
C ILE A 12 8.25 -12.65 -5.07
N LEU A 13 7.09 -13.29 -5.31
CA LEU A 13 6.99 -14.39 -6.28
C LEU A 13 7.31 -13.97 -7.72
N GLN A 14 6.88 -12.77 -8.12
CA GLN A 14 7.19 -12.21 -9.44
C GLN A 14 8.68 -11.91 -9.58
N GLY A 15 9.28 -11.23 -8.61
CA GLY A 15 10.72 -10.96 -8.62
C GLY A 15 11.57 -12.23 -8.66
N LEU A 16 11.19 -13.29 -7.93
CA LEU A 16 11.89 -14.58 -7.99
C LEU A 16 11.77 -15.27 -9.36
N SER A 17 10.60 -15.17 -9.99
CA SER A 17 10.39 -15.68 -11.35
C SER A 17 11.19 -14.89 -12.40
N GLU A 18 11.33 -13.58 -12.23
CA GLU A 18 12.13 -12.70 -13.09
C GLU A 18 13.64 -12.99 -12.94
N LEU A 19 14.09 -13.41 -11.76
CA LEU A 19 15.44 -13.93 -11.50
C LEU A 19 15.66 -15.35 -12.05
N GLY A 20 14.69 -15.93 -12.76
CA GLY A 20 14.79 -17.22 -13.43
C GLY A 20 14.56 -18.44 -12.54
N LEU A 21 14.07 -18.27 -11.30
CA LEU A 21 13.76 -19.42 -10.44
C LEU A 21 12.49 -20.13 -10.91
N THR A 22 12.51 -21.46 -10.91
CA THR A 22 11.33 -22.28 -11.19
C THR A 22 10.39 -22.34 -10.00
N ASN A 23 9.13 -22.71 -10.24
CA ASN A 23 8.14 -22.88 -9.17
C ASN A 23 8.57 -23.95 -8.14
N GLU A 24 9.31 -24.98 -8.55
CA GLU A 24 9.86 -26.00 -7.66
C GLU A 24 10.92 -25.41 -6.73
N GLN A 25 11.82 -24.57 -7.26
CA GLN A 25 12.86 -23.91 -6.45
C GLN A 25 12.28 -22.90 -5.46
N ILE A 26 11.23 -22.18 -5.86
CA ILE A 26 10.49 -21.28 -4.97
C ILE A 26 9.75 -22.11 -3.90
N ALA A 27 9.15 -23.24 -4.28
CA ALA A 27 8.46 -24.14 -3.37
C ALA A 27 9.39 -24.70 -2.28
N GLU A 28 10.57 -25.18 -2.68
CA GLU A 28 11.65 -25.64 -1.81
C GLU A 28 12.05 -24.54 -0.81
N ARG A 29 12.34 -23.33 -1.33
CA ARG A 29 12.80 -22.19 -0.53
C ARG A 29 11.82 -21.75 0.55
N TYR A 30 10.52 -21.88 0.31
CA TYR A 30 9.48 -21.42 1.23
C TYR A 30 8.72 -22.56 1.93
N GLY A 31 9.14 -23.82 1.75
CA GLY A 31 8.49 -24.98 2.36
C GLY A 31 7.03 -25.14 1.93
N VAL A 32 6.73 -24.85 0.67
CA VAL A 32 5.39 -24.97 0.05
C VAL A 32 5.43 -25.91 -1.14
N THR A 33 4.30 -26.14 -1.80
CA THR A 33 4.26 -26.97 -3.03
C THR A 33 4.36 -26.10 -4.28
N ALA A 34 4.91 -26.64 -5.37
CA ALA A 34 4.97 -25.95 -6.67
C ALA A 34 3.55 -25.55 -7.16
N ALA A 35 2.55 -26.42 -6.95
CA ALA A 35 1.15 -26.10 -7.19
C ALA A 35 0.61 -24.97 -6.28
N GLY A 36 1.13 -24.84 -5.06
CA GLY A 36 0.88 -23.71 -4.16
C GLY A 36 1.42 -22.39 -4.72
N VAL A 37 2.65 -22.40 -5.23
CA VAL A 37 3.30 -21.25 -5.89
C VAL A 37 2.53 -20.86 -7.15
N GLN A 38 2.22 -21.81 -8.04
CA GLN A 38 1.46 -21.55 -9.26
C GLN A 38 0.07 -20.96 -8.97
N ARG A 39 -0.64 -21.46 -7.95
CA ARG A 39 -1.92 -20.89 -7.52
C ARG A 39 -1.76 -19.47 -6.97
N ALA A 40 -0.69 -19.18 -6.25
CA ALA A 40 -0.42 -17.83 -5.77
C ALA A 40 -0.11 -16.85 -6.92
N LEU A 41 0.71 -17.26 -7.89
CA LEU A 41 0.96 -16.51 -9.12
C LEU A 41 -0.33 -16.27 -9.92
N ASN A 42 -1.15 -17.31 -10.13
CA ASN A 42 -2.41 -17.18 -10.86
C ASN A 42 -3.43 -16.28 -10.15
N ARG A 43 -3.55 -16.39 -8.82
CA ARG A 43 -4.38 -15.46 -8.03
C ARG A 43 -3.87 -14.02 -8.12
N GLY A 44 -2.55 -13.85 -8.19
CA GLY A 44 -1.93 -12.55 -8.39
C GLY A 44 -2.22 -11.98 -9.76
N LYS A 45 -2.05 -12.77 -10.83
CA LYS A 45 -2.41 -12.41 -12.21
C LYS A 45 -3.90 -12.09 -12.36
N ALA A 46 -4.79 -12.84 -11.71
CA ALA A 46 -6.24 -12.54 -11.68
C ALA A 46 -6.60 -11.29 -10.85
N ARG A 47 -5.66 -10.78 -10.04
CA ARG A 47 -5.77 -9.50 -9.34
C ARG A 47 -5.01 -8.38 -10.06
N ALA A 48 -4.13 -8.70 -11.02
CA ALA A 48 -3.48 -7.72 -11.87
C ALA A 48 -4.58 -6.99 -12.66
N GLY A 49 -4.68 -5.67 -12.45
CA GLY A 49 -5.74 -4.83 -12.99
C GLY A 49 -6.83 -4.42 -11.99
N ARG A 50 -6.86 -4.95 -10.77
CA ARG A 50 -7.70 -4.40 -9.70
C ARG A 50 -6.97 -3.24 -9.01
N PRO A 51 -7.56 -2.03 -8.95
CA PRO A 51 -6.99 -0.91 -8.21
C PRO A 51 -6.68 -1.32 -6.77
N SER A 52 -5.45 -1.08 -6.35
CA SER A 52 -4.95 -1.37 -5.01
C SER A 52 -4.57 -0.06 -4.32
N TYR A 53 -4.67 -0.03 -2.98
CA TYR A 53 -4.10 1.10 -2.24
C TYR A 53 -2.60 1.30 -2.54
N ARG A 54 -1.91 0.23 -2.97
CA ARG A 54 -0.50 0.26 -3.41
C ARG A 54 -0.29 1.08 -4.69
N ASP A 55 -1.34 1.47 -5.40
CA ASP A 55 -1.29 2.38 -6.57
C ASP A 55 -1.33 3.86 -6.14
N VAL A 56 -1.56 4.12 -4.86
CA VAL A 56 -1.65 5.45 -4.25
C VAL A 56 -0.57 5.61 -3.18
N LEU A 57 -0.51 4.67 -2.25
CA LEU A 57 0.42 4.69 -1.12
C LEU A 57 1.68 3.89 -1.44
N PRO A 58 2.88 4.43 -1.16
CA PRO A 58 4.14 3.74 -1.41
C PRO A 58 4.43 2.65 -0.36
N TRP A 59 3.75 2.66 0.79
CA TRP A 59 4.01 1.75 1.91
C TRP A 59 3.11 0.51 1.89
N ALA A 60 3.60 -0.58 2.47
CA ALA A 60 2.76 -1.72 2.83
C ALA A 60 2.04 -1.42 4.16
N VAL A 61 0.75 -1.09 4.07
CA VAL A 61 -0.06 -0.73 5.25
C VAL A 61 -0.51 -2.00 5.97
N GLU A 62 -0.28 -2.05 7.28
CA GLU A 62 -0.72 -3.16 8.13
C GLU A 62 -2.23 -3.24 8.26
N THR A 63 -2.75 -4.46 8.40
CA THR A 63 -4.19 -4.74 8.34
C THR A 63 -4.98 -3.98 9.41
N GLU A 64 -4.40 -3.78 10.60
CA GLU A 64 -5.04 -3.04 11.70
C GLU A 64 -5.28 -1.56 11.38
N HIS A 65 -4.48 -0.97 10.49
CA HIS A 65 -4.58 0.41 10.05
C HIS A 65 -5.52 0.61 8.85
N HIS A 66 -6.06 -0.47 8.26
CA HIS A 66 -6.96 -0.40 7.09
C HIS A 66 -8.30 0.26 7.39
N ARG A 67 -8.70 0.28 8.67
CA ARG A 67 -9.92 0.93 9.16
C ARG A 67 -9.77 2.42 9.46
N SER A 68 -8.59 3.00 9.24
CA SER A 68 -8.35 4.44 9.42
C SER A 68 -9.16 5.28 8.44
N SER A 69 -9.44 6.53 8.83
CA SER A 69 -10.05 7.55 7.96
C SER A 69 -9.19 7.83 6.72
N VAL A 70 -7.87 7.81 6.87
CA VAL A 70 -6.91 7.89 5.75
C VAL A 70 -7.18 6.80 4.71
N MET A 71 -7.30 5.55 5.13
CA MET A 71 -7.59 4.45 4.22
C MET A 71 -8.99 4.54 3.61
N ALA A 72 -9.96 5.17 4.29
CA ALA A 72 -11.26 5.49 3.70
C ALA A 72 -11.12 6.47 2.53
N HIS A 73 -10.38 7.57 2.71
CA HIS A 73 -10.10 8.52 1.62
C HIS A 73 -9.33 7.87 0.46
N VAL A 74 -8.35 7.01 0.74
CA VAL A 74 -7.61 6.28 -0.30
C VAL A 74 -8.54 5.36 -1.11
N ARG A 75 -9.50 4.69 -0.47
CA ARG A 75 -10.50 3.88 -1.17
C ARG A 75 -11.41 4.74 -2.06
N VAL A 76 -11.80 5.93 -1.61
CA VAL A 76 -12.56 6.88 -2.44
C VAL A 76 -11.75 7.27 -3.69
N LEU A 77 -10.48 7.63 -3.51
CA LEU A 77 -9.60 8.00 -4.60
C LEU A 77 -9.42 6.86 -5.63
N LEU A 78 -9.28 5.62 -5.17
CA LEU A 78 -9.19 4.46 -6.06
C LEU A 78 -10.47 4.24 -6.86
N ARG A 79 -11.64 4.38 -6.22
CA ARG A 79 -12.94 4.27 -6.89
C ARG A 79 -13.09 5.34 -7.98
N GLN A 80 -12.72 6.59 -7.67
CA GLN A 80 -12.72 7.68 -8.66
C GLN A 80 -11.79 7.38 -9.84
N ARG A 81 -10.55 6.93 -9.58
CA ARG A 81 -9.60 6.54 -10.64
C ARG A 81 -10.10 5.38 -11.49
N ALA A 82 -10.90 4.49 -10.91
CA ALA A 82 -11.52 3.37 -11.61
C ALA A 82 -12.81 3.75 -12.36
N GLY A 83 -13.20 5.03 -12.36
CA GLY A 83 -14.45 5.49 -12.98
C GLY A 83 -15.71 4.96 -12.30
N GLN A 84 -15.61 4.52 -11.04
CA GLN A 84 -16.75 4.02 -10.29
C GLN A 84 -17.55 5.17 -9.70
N GLU A 85 -18.86 4.97 -9.58
CA GLU A 85 -19.73 5.91 -8.89
C GLU A 85 -19.36 5.98 -7.40
N VAL A 86 -19.20 7.19 -6.90
CA VAL A 86 -18.88 7.48 -5.50
C VAL A 86 -19.91 8.47 -4.97
N PRO A 87 -20.50 8.23 -3.78
CA PRO A 87 -21.40 9.18 -3.16
C PRO A 87 -20.77 10.57 -3.02
N VAL A 88 -21.55 11.62 -3.30
CA VAL A 88 -21.09 13.02 -3.26
C VAL A 88 -20.47 13.38 -1.91
N GLU A 89 -21.04 12.90 -0.81
CA GLU A 89 -20.54 13.13 0.54
C GLU A 89 -19.12 12.57 0.75
N GLU A 90 -18.83 11.38 0.21
CA GLU A 90 -17.51 10.78 0.32
C GLU A 90 -16.47 11.54 -0.52
N VAL A 91 -16.87 12.05 -1.68
CA VAL A 91 -16.02 12.91 -2.53
C VAL A 91 -15.74 14.24 -1.83
N GLN A 92 -16.75 14.85 -1.21
CA GLN A 92 -16.59 16.08 -0.45
C GLN A 92 -15.67 15.89 0.75
N ALA A 93 -15.81 14.78 1.49
CA ALA A 93 -14.91 14.44 2.59
C ALA A 93 -13.45 14.25 2.13
N LEU A 94 -13.25 13.55 1.01
CA LEU A 94 -11.93 13.40 0.38
C LEU A 94 -11.33 14.77 0.05
N HIS A 95 -12.06 15.63 -0.68
CA HIS A 95 -11.58 16.95 -1.06
C HIS A 95 -11.28 17.83 0.15
N ALA A 96 -12.16 17.86 1.16
CA ALA A 96 -11.95 18.61 2.39
C ALA A 96 -10.68 18.17 3.12
N TRP A 97 -10.40 16.86 3.14
CA TRP A 97 -9.15 16.32 3.70
C TRP A 97 -7.92 16.73 2.89
N LEU A 98 -7.93 16.55 1.57
CA LEU A 98 -6.83 16.95 0.68
C LEU A 98 -6.48 18.43 0.84
N ASP A 99 -7.50 19.27 0.80
CA ASP A 99 -7.42 20.71 1.00
C ASP A 99 -6.86 21.08 2.38
N TRP A 100 -7.31 20.38 3.42
CA TRP A 100 -6.87 20.63 4.78
C TRP A 100 -5.38 20.33 4.96
N VAL A 101 -4.89 19.23 4.38
CA VAL A 101 -3.47 18.85 4.37
C VAL A 101 -2.65 19.87 3.57
N GLN A 102 -3.12 20.24 2.38
CA GLN A 102 -2.42 21.18 1.50
C GLN A 102 -2.32 22.58 2.11
N ARG A 103 -3.43 23.14 2.63
CA ARG A 103 -3.43 24.49 3.23
C ARG A 103 -2.54 24.62 4.47
N ARG A 104 -2.20 23.51 5.11
CA ARG A 104 -1.33 23.48 6.30
C ARG A 104 0.13 23.17 5.98
N GLY A 105 0.47 23.01 4.70
CA GLY A 105 1.82 22.62 4.32
C GLY A 105 2.21 21.26 4.89
N LEU A 106 1.26 20.33 5.00
CA LEU A 106 1.49 19.01 5.54
C LEU A 106 1.62 17.97 4.42
N VAL A 107 2.22 16.84 4.78
CA VAL A 107 2.17 15.58 4.04
C VAL A 107 1.83 14.43 4.98
N LEU A 108 1.19 13.41 4.43
CA LEU A 108 0.91 12.15 5.07
C LEU A 108 2.15 11.25 5.00
N ASN A 109 2.48 10.60 6.11
CA ASN A 109 3.49 9.55 6.19
C ASN A 109 2.91 8.33 6.94
N TYR A 110 3.63 7.21 6.90
CA TYR A 110 3.23 5.95 7.53
C TYR A 110 4.41 5.29 8.24
N HIS A 111 4.15 4.80 9.46
CA HIS A 111 5.04 3.92 10.20
C HIS A 111 4.16 2.97 11.04
N PRO A 112 4.35 1.64 10.99
CA PRO A 112 3.46 0.69 11.65
C PRO A 112 3.33 0.97 13.16
N GLU A 113 4.41 1.38 13.82
CA GLU A 113 4.40 1.67 15.26
C GLU A 113 3.95 3.09 15.62
N ALA A 114 3.51 3.91 14.65
CA ALA A 114 3.04 5.26 14.97
C ALA A 114 1.78 5.17 15.84
N PRO A 115 1.75 5.80 17.04
CA PRO A 115 0.61 5.72 17.93
C PRO A 115 -0.61 6.46 17.36
N PRO A 116 -1.82 6.21 17.90
CA PRO A 116 -3.01 7.00 17.61
C PRO A 116 -2.74 8.49 17.66
N ASN A 117 -3.10 9.19 16.59
CA ASN A 117 -2.83 10.61 16.43
C ASN A 117 -3.92 11.26 15.56
N ARG A 118 -3.73 12.55 15.23
CA ARG A 118 -4.69 13.33 14.45
C ARG A 118 -4.99 12.75 13.06
N ALA A 119 -4.03 12.11 12.40
CA ALA A 119 -4.23 11.50 11.10
C ALA A 119 -5.01 10.18 11.21
N SER A 120 -4.80 9.41 12.27
CA SER A 120 -5.40 8.09 12.46
C SER A 120 -5.60 7.77 13.93
N ALA A 121 -6.86 7.57 14.34
CA ALA A 121 -7.22 7.13 15.69
C ALA A 121 -6.76 5.69 16.01
N VAL A 122 -6.36 4.92 15.00
CA VAL A 122 -5.87 3.54 15.17
C VAL A 122 -4.36 3.42 15.03
N GLY A 123 -3.64 4.53 14.81
CA GLY A 123 -2.19 4.54 14.57
C GLY A 123 -1.80 4.36 13.11
N GLY A 124 -0.51 4.14 12.86
CA GLY A 124 0.07 3.88 11.55
C GLY A 124 0.36 5.14 10.73
N PHE A 125 -0.67 5.93 10.45
CA PHE A 125 -0.55 7.17 9.66
C PHE A 125 -0.31 8.38 10.55
N TYR A 126 0.50 9.32 10.08
CA TYR A 126 0.76 10.60 10.75
C TYR A 126 1.06 11.70 9.73
N TYR A 127 0.95 12.96 10.16
CA TYR A 127 1.32 14.12 9.33
C TYR A 127 2.73 14.60 9.66
N MET A 128 3.41 15.13 8.65
CA MET A 128 4.69 15.81 8.77
C MET A 128 4.66 17.12 8.00
N ASP A 129 5.58 18.03 8.30
CA ASP A 129 5.80 19.21 7.47
C ASP A 129 6.26 18.79 6.07
N ARG A 130 5.71 19.50 5.09
CA ARG A 130 6.04 19.33 3.67
C ARG A 130 7.46 19.80 3.41
N LEU A 131 8.22 18.98 2.70
CA LEU A 131 9.53 19.33 2.14
C LEU A 131 9.36 19.87 0.72
N SER A 132 10.35 20.62 0.24
CA SER A 132 10.37 21.11 -1.14
C SER A 132 10.40 19.99 -2.18
N SER A 133 10.88 18.80 -1.81
CA SER A 133 10.90 17.59 -2.64
C SER A 133 9.59 16.80 -2.66
N ASP A 134 8.60 17.16 -1.83
CA ASP A 134 7.31 16.49 -1.81
C ASP A 134 6.43 16.96 -2.99
N GLU A 135 6.24 16.10 -3.98
CA GLU A 135 5.41 16.38 -5.14
C GLU A 135 3.89 16.34 -4.84
N TRP A 136 3.51 15.69 -3.74
CA TRP A 136 2.11 15.53 -3.36
C TRP A 136 1.93 15.39 -1.84
N ILE A 137 0.69 15.20 -1.39
CA ILE A 137 0.34 15.07 0.02
C ILE A 137 0.78 13.73 0.64
N ILE A 138 1.42 12.84 -0.11
CA ILE A 138 1.93 11.54 0.35
C ILE A 138 3.45 11.59 0.27
N ARG A 139 4.13 11.49 1.42
CA ARG A 139 5.59 11.42 1.48
C ARG A 139 6.05 10.17 0.72
N ARG A 140 6.89 10.34 -0.30
CA ARG A 140 7.58 9.20 -0.91
C ARG A 140 8.68 8.75 0.05
N PRO A 141 8.87 7.43 0.28
CA PRO A 141 10.08 6.97 0.94
C PRO A 141 11.27 7.43 0.10
N VAL A 142 12.25 8.06 0.75
CA VAL A 142 13.56 8.26 0.13
C VAL A 142 14.06 6.85 -0.16
N LEU A 143 14.19 6.51 -1.44
CA LEU A 143 14.98 5.33 -1.79
C LEU A 143 16.39 5.73 -1.37
N ASP A 144 16.88 5.19 -0.25
CA ASP A 144 18.31 5.14 0.01
C ASP A 144 18.88 4.33 -1.14
N ILE A 145 19.27 5.02 -2.22
CA ILE A 145 20.27 4.51 -3.13
C ILE A 145 21.49 4.48 -2.24
N ALA A 146 21.76 3.32 -1.64
CA ALA A 146 22.99 3.08 -0.91
C ALA A 146 24.11 3.63 -1.80
N GLU A 147 24.76 4.68 -1.32
CA GLU A 147 25.94 5.23 -1.95
C GLU A 147 26.98 4.11 -2.00
N GLY A 148 27.02 3.43 -3.13
CA GLY A 148 28.16 2.64 -3.54
C GLY A 148 29.20 3.61 -4.10
N LEU A 149 30.03 4.15 -3.20
CA LEU A 149 31.37 4.64 -3.50
C LEU A 149 32.33 4.13 -2.42
#